data_AF-A0AAY4EIN6-F1
#
_entry.id   AF-A0AAY4EIN6-F1
#
_cell.length_a   1.000
_cell.length_b   1.000
_cell.length_c   1.000
_cell.angle_alpha   90.00
_cell.angle_beta   90.00
_cell.angle_gamma   90.00
#
_symmetry.space_group_name_H-M   'P 1'
#
loop_
_entity.id
_entity.type
_entity.pdbx_description
1 polymer ?
#
loop_
_entity_poly.entity_id
_entity_poly.type
_entity_poly.pdbx_seq_one_letter_code
_entity_poly.pdbx_strand_id
1 'polypeptide(L)'
;MGWLMFTGRPGRLCPNVFGKLGSGVLPALSAEMATGTSWLPPAERQQRLLELKATGWVELEERDAVYKELTFKTFNQAFGFMSRVALQAERMNHHPEWFNVYNKVQITLTTHSCGGLSEKDVTLAKFIDQVALTM
;
A
#
# COMPACT_ATOMS: atom_id res chain seq x y z
N MET A 1 -13.55 13.65 -32.86
CA MET A 1 -14.01 13.68 -31.45
C MET A 1 -12.82 13.27 -30.59
N GLY A 2 -12.00 14.18 -30.05
CA GLY A 2 -12.31 15.02 -28.90
C GLY A 2 -11.31 14.67 -27.78
N TRP A 3 -10.02 14.95 -28.02
CA TRP A 3 -8.94 14.88 -27.02
C TRP A 3 -9.21 15.91 -25.92
N LEU A 4 -9.32 15.49 -24.65
CA LEU A 4 -9.22 16.40 -23.52
C LEU A 4 -7.76 16.49 -23.07
N MET A 5 -7.21 17.69 -23.25
CA MET A 5 -5.91 18.13 -22.78
C MET A 5 -5.85 18.08 -21.24
N PHE A 6 -4.80 17.46 -20.70
CA PHE A 6 -4.39 17.66 -19.31
C PHE A 6 -3.79 19.06 -19.15
N THR A 7 -4.51 19.97 -18.50
CA THR A 7 -3.92 21.19 -17.95
C THR A 7 -3.43 20.90 -16.53
N GLY A 8 -2.11 20.89 -16.34
CA GLY A 8 -1.49 20.82 -15.02
C GLY A 8 -1.94 21.97 -14.12
N ARG A 9 -2.28 21.67 -12.87
CA ARG A 9 -2.52 22.69 -11.85
C ARG A 9 -1.23 22.97 -11.08
N PRO A 10 -0.78 24.23 -10.99
CA PRO A 10 0.34 24.62 -10.15
C PRO A 10 -0.04 24.55 -8.67
N GLY A 11 0.97 24.31 -7.83
CA GLY A 11 0.87 24.11 -6.39
C GLY A 11 0.11 25.21 -5.66
N ARG A 12 -0.73 24.79 -4.70
CA ARG A 12 -1.29 25.67 -3.69
C ARG A 12 -0.33 25.72 -2.50
N LEU A 13 0.25 26.89 -2.28
CA LEU A 13 0.88 27.27 -1.02
C LEU A 13 -0.19 27.32 0.08
N CYS A 14 0.07 26.65 1.20
CA CYS A 14 -0.66 26.85 2.45
C CYS A 14 -0.21 28.18 3.08
N PRO A 15 -1.13 29.08 3.49
CA PRO A 15 -0.73 30.34 4.12
C PRO A 15 -0.26 30.13 5.57
N ASN A 16 0.85 30.80 5.88
CA ASN A 16 1.41 31.01 7.22
C ASN A 16 0.36 31.57 8.19
N VAL A 17 0.18 30.92 9.35
CA VAL A 17 -0.40 31.53 10.54
C VAL A 17 0.73 31.82 11.52
N PHE A 18 1.24 33.05 11.48
CA PHE A 18 2.11 33.59 12.52
C PHE A 18 1.23 34.09 13.68
N GLY A 19 1.34 33.45 14.85
CA GLY A 19 0.61 33.82 16.05
C GLY A 19 1.38 33.51 17.33
N LYS A 20 2.09 34.52 17.83
CA LYS A 20 2.55 34.82 19.21
C LYS A 20 3.16 33.71 20.09
N LEU A 21 4.37 34.03 20.59
CA LEU A 21 5.07 33.34 21.67
C LEU A 21 4.24 33.32 22.97
N GLY A 22 4.14 32.14 23.58
CA GLY A 22 3.80 31.92 24.99
C GLY A 22 4.66 30.79 25.53
N SER A 23 5.42 31.04 26.60
CA SER A 23 6.21 30.03 27.28
C SER A 23 5.29 29.08 28.05
N GLY A 24 5.22 27.83 27.62
CA GLY A 24 4.50 26.77 28.29
C GLY A 24 5.14 25.44 27.93
N VAL A 25 5.50 24.68 28.96
CA VAL A 25 6.10 23.35 28.86
C VAL A 25 5.24 22.48 27.95
N LEU A 26 5.81 22.05 26.81
CA LEU A 26 5.14 21.15 25.88
C LEU A 26 4.93 19.79 26.57
N PRO A 27 3.70 19.30 26.76
CA PRO A 27 3.53 17.89 27.04
C PRO A 27 3.92 17.14 25.76
N ALA A 28 4.66 16.05 25.92
CA ALA A 28 4.92 15.11 24.82
C ALA A 28 3.56 14.69 24.24
N LEU A 29 3.29 15.08 22.99
CA LEU A 29 2.15 14.59 22.25
C LEU A 29 2.35 13.08 22.08
N SER A 30 1.56 12.32 22.83
CA SER A 30 1.31 10.91 22.57
C SER A 30 0.91 10.77 21.10
N ALA A 31 1.69 10.00 20.35
CA ALA A 31 1.35 9.63 18.99
C ALA A 31 0.07 8.76 19.03
N GLU A 32 -1.09 9.39 18.88
CA GLU A 32 -2.31 8.67 18.53
C GLU A 32 -2.11 8.08 17.13
N MET A 33 -2.05 6.75 17.09
CA MET A 33 -1.88 5.94 15.88
C MET A 33 -3.11 6.12 14.97
N ALA A 34 -3.02 7.05 14.03
CA ALA A 34 -4.05 7.33 13.04
C ALA A 34 -4.18 6.18 12.02
N THR A 35 -5.00 5.19 12.38
CA THR A 35 -6.01 4.52 11.55
C THR A 35 -5.75 4.40 10.05
N GLY A 36 -5.06 3.33 9.62
CA GLY A 36 -5.23 2.50 8.40
C GLY A 36 -5.60 3.09 7.03
N THR A 37 -5.65 4.40 6.87
CA THR A 37 -6.13 5.13 5.67
C THR A 37 -5.24 6.32 5.34
N SER A 38 -4.22 6.57 6.15
CA SER A 38 -3.15 7.54 5.91
C SER A 38 -2.00 6.86 5.15
N TRP A 39 -1.22 7.67 4.43
CA TRP A 39 0.01 7.21 3.79
C TRP A 39 1.00 6.67 4.85
N LEU A 40 1.84 5.72 4.46
CA LEU A 40 2.96 5.26 5.28
C LEU A 40 3.85 6.45 5.66
N PRO A 41 4.01 6.77 6.95
CA PRO A 41 4.86 7.87 7.39
C PRO A 41 6.31 7.63 6.93
N PRO A 42 7.06 8.67 6.54
CA PRO A 42 8.45 8.52 6.08
C PRO A 42 9.36 7.76 7.05
N ALA A 43 9.13 7.92 8.36
CA ALA A 43 9.91 7.26 9.40
C ALA A 43 9.76 5.73 9.41
N GLU A 44 8.56 5.22 9.10
CA GLU A 44 8.28 3.78 9.10
C GLU A 44 8.45 3.16 7.71
N ARG A 45 8.22 3.96 6.67
CA ARG A 45 8.19 3.51 5.27
C ARG A 45 9.43 2.72 4.87
N GLN A 46 10.63 3.22 5.17
CA GLN A 46 11.87 2.54 4.80
C GLN A 46 11.96 1.14 5.40
N GLN A 47 11.62 0.99 6.69
CA GLN A 47 11.65 -0.30 7.38
C GLN A 47 10.62 -1.27 6.81
N ARG A 48 9.37 -0.83 6.58
CA ARG A 48 8.33 -1.67 6.00
C ARG A 48 8.71 -2.16 4.60
N LEU A 49 9.25 -1.27 3.77
CA LEU A 49 9.66 -1.61 2.41
C LEU A 49 10.86 -2.57 2.40
N LEU A 50 11.82 -2.41 3.31
CA LEU A 50 12.93 -3.36 3.45
C LEU A 50 12.43 -4.78 3.78
N GLU A 51 11.45 -4.89 4.68
CA GLU A 51 10.83 -6.19 5.03
C GLU A 51 10.12 -6.82 3.83
N LEU A 52 9.34 -6.06 3.07
CA LEU A 52 8.66 -6.56 1.88
C LEU A 52 9.65 -6.92 0.76
N LYS A 53 10.72 -6.13 0.58
CA LYS A 53 11.80 -6.44 -0.38
C LYS A 53 12.51 -7.73 -0.03
N ALA A 54 12.72 -8.01 1.26
CA ALA A 54 13.33 -9.26 1.72
C ALA A 54 12.50 -10.51 1.34
N THR A 55 11.19 -10.35 1.12
CA THR A 55 10.31 -11.44 0.65
C THR A 55 10.00 -11.36 -0.86
N GLY A 56 10.66 -10.48 -1.61
CA GLY A 56 10.57 -10.41 -3.08
C GLY A 56 9.52 -9.45 -3.63
N TRP A 57 8.97 -8.55 -2.82
CA TRP A 57 8.20 -7.41 -3.32
C TRP A 57 9.13 -6.33 -3.87
N VAL A 58 8.68 -5.59 -4.87
CA VAL A 58 9.39 -4.44 -5.44
C VAL A 58 8.49 -3.21 -5.44
N GLU A 59 9.07 -2.02 -5.35
CA GLU A 59 8.33 -0.77 -5.56
C GLU A 59 8.17 -0.52 -7.06
N LEU A 60 7.03 0.04 -7.48
CA LEU A 60 6.84 0.51 -8.85
C LEU A 60 7.39 1.94 -9.00
N GLU A 61 8.00 2.25 -10.14
CA GLU A 61 8.63 3.57 -10.38
C GLU A 61 7.57 4.64 -10.71
N GLU A 62 6.56 4.26 -11.47
CA GLU A 62 5.50 5.14 -11.98
C GLU A 62 4.39 5.47 -10.98
N ARG A 63 4.26 4.73 -9.87
CA ARG A 63 3.23 4.96 -8.84
C ARG A 63 3.64 4.43 -7.47
N ASP A 64 3.10 5.05 -6.42
CA ASP A 64 3.33 4.62 -5.03
C ASP A 64 2.59 3.32 -4.71
N ALA A 65 3.21 2.20 -5.08
CA ALA A 65 2.67 0.86 -4.95
C ALA A 65 3.80 -0.18 -4.85
N VAL A 66 3.47 -1.36 -4.32
CA VAL A 66 4.36 -2.52 -4.32
C VAL A 66 3.83 -3.63 -5.22
N TYR A 67 4.73 -4.34 -5.88
CA TYR A 67 4.44 -5.40 -6.83
C TYR A 67 5.15 -6.70 -6.47
N LYS A 68 4.51 -7.84 -6.75
CA LYS A 68 5.13 -9.17 -6.70
C LYS A 68 4.49 -10.12 -7.69
N GLU A 69 5.30 -10.96 -8.33
CA GLU A 69 4.83 -12.08 -9.14
C GLU A 69 5.05 -13.39 -8.36
N LEU A 70 4.02 -14.23 -8.32
CA LEU A 70 4.05 -15.57 -7.75
C LEU A 70 3.79 -16.61 -8.85
N THR A 71 4.54 -17.71 -8.84
CA THR A 71 4.34 -18.85 -9.74
C THR A 71 4.07 -20.11 -8.92
N PHE A 72 2.95 -20.77 -9.22
CA PHE A 72 2.49 -22.01 -8.57
C PHE A 72 2.70 -23.21 -9.49
N LYS A 73 2.41 -24.43 -9.03
CA LYS A 73 2.53 -25.64 -9.87
C LYS A 73 1.42 -25.75 -10.91
N THR A 74 0.20 -25.34 -10.55
CA THR A 74 -1.00 -25.48 -11.38
C THR A 74 -1.93 -24.29 -11.21
N PHE A 75 -2.89 -24.13 -12.13
CA PHE A 75 -3.96 -23.14 -11.98
C PHE A 75 -4.81 -23.38 -10.73
N ASN A 76 -5.08 -24.63 -10.35
CA ASN A 76 -5.88 -24.92 -9.16
C ASN A 76 -5.20 -24.42 -7.89
N GLN A 77 -3.88 -24.59 -7.75
CA GLN A 77 -3.12 -24.01 -6.65
C GLN A 77 -3.15 -22.48 -6.66
N ALA A 78 -2.92 -21.86 -7.83
CA ALA A 78 -2.96 -20.41 -7.97
C ALA A 78 -4.33 -19.85 -7.56
N PHE A 79 -5.42 -20.45 -8.02
CA PHE A 79 -6.77 -19.99 -7.69
C PHE A 79 -7.17 -20.29 -6.23
N GLY A 80 -6.67 -21.38 -5.65
CA GLY A 80 -6.80 -21.66 -4.22
C GLY A 80 -6.10 -20.62 -3.35
N PHE A 81 -4.87 -20.22 -3.73
CA PHE A 81 -4.15 -19.09 -3.15
C PHE A 81 -4.97 -17.80 -3.27
N MET A 82 -5.43 -17.45 -4.47
CA MET A 82 -6.21 -16.25 -4.74
C MET A 82 -7.48 -16.20 -3.89
N SER A 83 -8.19 -17.33 -3.75
CA SER A 83 -9.40 -17.42 -2.93
C SER A 83 -9.15 -17.09 -1.45
N ARG A 84 -8.03 -17.56 -0.88
CA ARG A 84 -7.64 -17.22 0.50
C ARG A 84 -7.31 -15.74 0.66
N VAL A 85 -6.62 -15.15 -0.32
CA VAL A 85 -6.31 -13.71 -0.34
C VAL A 85 -7.59 -12.88 -0.46
N ALA A 86 -8.54 -13.27 -1.31
CA ALA A 86 -9.82 -12.59 -1.46
C ALA A 86 -10.62 -12.54 -0.15
N LEU A 87 -10.66 -13.64 0.60
CA LEU A 87 -11.33 -13.67 1.91
C LEU A 87 -10.67 -12.72 2.92
N GLN A 88 -9.34 -12.57 2.89
CA GLN A 88 -8.65 -11.61 3.74
C GLN A 88 -8.91 -10.17 3.28
N ALA A 89 -8.87 -9.93 1.98
CA ALA A 89 -9.13 -8.62 1.38
C ALA A 89 -10.51 -8.08 1.79
N GLU A 90 -11.55 -8.92 1.74
CA GLU A 90 -12.89 -8.58 2.21
C GLU A 90 -12.92 -8.23 3.69
N ARG A 91 -12.28 -9.03 4.55
CA ARG A 91 -12.19 -8.75 5.99
C ARG A 91 -11.48 -7.43 6.31
N MET A 92 -10.48 -7.07 5.50
CA MET A 92 -9.71 -5.83 5.66
C MET A 92 -10.39 -4.63 5.00
N ASN A 93 -11.41 -4.87 4.15
CA ASN A 93 -11.92 -3.89 3.19
C ASN A 93 -10.74 -3.20 2.46
N HIS A 94 -9.87 -4.03 1.88
CA HIS A 94 -8.67 -3.62 1.13
C HIS A 94 -8.35 -4.67 0.07
N HIS A 95 -8.45 -4.29 -1.20
CA HIS A 95 -8.39 -5.24 -2.31
C HIS A 95 -7.10 -5.09 -3.10
N PRO A 96 -6.48 -6.20 -3.54
CA PRO A 96 -5.34 -6.14 -4.44
C PRO A 96 -5.78 -5.77 -5.86
N GLU A 97 -4.88 -5.15 -6.61
CA GLU A 97 -4.92 -5.20 -8.07
C GLU A 97 -4.14 -6.44 -8.50
N TRP A 98 -4.70 -7.30 -9.35
CA TRP A 98 -3.97 -8.49 -9.81
C TRP A 98 -4.30 -8.92 -11.22
N PHE A 99 -3.37 -9.68 -11.80
CA PHE A 99 -3.50 -10.33 -13.09
C PHE A 99 -3.08 -11.80 -12.94
N ASN A 100 -3.90 -12.72 -13.44
CA ASN A 100 -3.63 -14.15 -13.37
C ASN A 100 -3.66 -14.79 -14.76
N VAL A 101 -2.63 -15.58 -15.07
CA VAL A 101 -2.58 -16.45 -16.25
C VAL A 101 -2.10 -17.82 -15.79
N TYR A 102 -3.01 -18.79 -15.82
CA TYR A 102 -2.74 -20.16 -15.39
C TYR A 102 -2.12 -20.19 -13.97
N ASN A 103 -0.87 -20.63 -13.86
CA ASN A 103 -0.17 -20.79 -12.59
C ASN A 103 0.56 -19.53 -12.11
N LYS A 104 0.47 -18.39 -12.82
CA LYS A 104 1.13 -17.13 -12.45
C LYS A 104 0.13 -16.11 -11.92
N VAL A 105 0.46 -15.47 -10.81
CA VAL A 105 -0.35 -14.39 -10.22
C VAL A 105 0.55 -13.18 -10.00
N GLN A 106 0.24 -12.09 -10.69
CA GLN A 106 0.89 -10.80 -10.59
C GLN A 106 0.04 -9.92 -9.68
N ILE A 107 0.62 -9.37 -8.63
CA ILE A 107 -0.10 -8.65 -7.58
C ILE A 107 0.50 -7.26 -7.42
N THR A 108 -0.33 -6.23 -7.44
CA THR A 108 0.02 -4.86 -7.04
C THR A 108 -0.84 -4.43 -5.87
N LEU A 109 -0.22 -3.79 -4.88
CA LEU A 109 -0.88 -3.23 -3.70
C LEU A 109 -0.60 -1.73 -3.59
N THR A 110 -1.67 -0.96 -3.42
CA THR A 110 -1.68 0.46 -3.11
C THR A 110 -3.04 0.82 -2.48
N THR A 111 -3.09 1.86 -1.66
CA THR A 111 -4.35 2.35 -1.09
C THR A 111 -4.84 3.55 -1.90
N HIS A 112 -5.91 3.32 -2.67
CA HIS A 112 -6.53 4.33 -3.54
C HIS A 112 -7.02 5.56 -2.79
N SER A 113 -7.53 5.42 -1.56
CA SER A 113 -8.08 6.54 -0.79
C SER A 113 -7.03 7.56 -0.34
N CYS A 114 -5.78 7.14 -0.16
CA CYS A 114 -4.65 8.04 0.14
C CYS A 114 -3.70 8.26 -1.06
N GLY A 115 -3.98 7.63 -2.20
CA GLY A 115 -3.19 7.77 -3.43
C GLY A 115 -1.78 7.20 -3.32
N GLY A 116 -1.56 6.20 -2.47
CA GLY A 116 -0.24 5.62 -2.24
C GLY A 116 -0.23 4.49 -1.23
N LEU A 117 0.97 4.09 -0.80
CA LEU A 117 1.14 2.99 0.15
C LEU A 117 0.72 3.38 1.57
N SER A 118 0.10 2.42 2.25
CA SER A 118 -0.42 2.50 3.60
C SER A 118 -0.11 1.23 4.39
N GLU A 119 -0.42 1.21 5.69
CA GLU A 119 -0.31 0.00 6.52
C GLU A 119 -1.21 -1.15 6.06
N LYS A 120 -2.32 -0.86 5.35
CA LYS A 120 -3.18 -1.90 4.78
C LYS A 120 -2.45 -2.71 3.72
N ASP A 121 -1.65 -2.04 2.88
CA ASP A 121 -0.85 -2.68 1.83
C ASP A 121 0.21 -3.58 2.45
N VAL A 122 0.92 -3.10 3.47
CA VAL A 122 1.93 -3.86 4.20
C VAL A 122 1.31 -5.09 4.88
N THR A 123 0.15 -4.91 5.50
CA THR A 123 -0.55 -6.00 6.20
C THR A 123 -1.03 -7.06 5.21
N LEU A 124 -1.62 -6.66 4.07
CA LEU A 124 -2.09 -7.59 3.06
C LEU A 124 -0.93 -8.30 2.36
N ALA A 125 0.18 -7.60 2.09
CA ALA A 125 1.40 -8.18 1.53
C ALA A 125 1.96 -9.30 2.42
N LYS A 126 2.06 -9.05 3.74
CA LYS A 126 2.52 -10.05 4.71
C LYS A 126 1.59 -11.26 4.77
N PHE A 127 0.27 -11.05 4.70
CA PHE A 127 -0.69 -12.15 4.62
C PHE A 127 -0.53 -12.96 3.33
N ILE A 128 -0.37 -12.29 2.19
CA ILE A 128 -0.09 -12.93 0.89
C ILE A 128 1.14 -13.83 0.98
N ASP A 129 2.23 -13.35 1.58
CA ASP A 129 3.46 -14.13 1.75
C ASP A 129 3.22 -15.38 2.63
N GLN A 130 2.47 -15.25 3.71
CA GLN A 130 2.10 -16.38 4.57
C GLN A 130 1.27 -17.43 3.83
N VAL A 131 0.27 -17.01 3.03
CA VAL A 131 -0.55 -17.93 2.24
C VAL A 131 0.31 -18.62 1.18
N ALA A 132 1.17 -17.88 0.49
CA ALA A 132 2.05 -18.40 -0.56
C ALA A 132 3.02 -19.47 -0.03
N LEU A 133 3.53 -19.32 1.21
CA LEU A 133 4.41 -20.32 1.84
C LEU A 133 3.73 -21.65 2.18
N THR A 134 2.39 -21.69 2.15
CA THR A 134 1.59 -22.88 2.54
C THR A 134 0.89 -23.55 1.35
N MET A 135 1.27 -23.19 0.11
CA MET A 135 0.70 -23.67 -1.14
C MET A 135 1.76 -24.39 -1.98
#